data_AF-A0A3M6VGJ0-F1
#
_entry.id   AF-A0A3M6VGJ0-F1
#
_cell.length_a   1.000
_cell.length_b   1.000
_cell.length_c   1.000
_cell.angle_alpha   90.00
_cell.angle_beta   90.00
_cell.angle_gamma   90.00
#
_symmetry.space_group_name_H-M   'P 1'
#
loop_
_entity.id
_entity.type
_entity.pdbx_description
1 polymer ?
#
loop_
_entity_poly.entity_id
_entity_poly.type
_entity_poly.pdbx_seq_one_letter_code
_entity_poly.pdbx_strand_id
1 'polypeptide(L)' 'MSGGGEYPYPKYTWSPAGGWWAKTKHWQRKTGVGLVVLVTAAVPIALFSSSNHIKFPAEERRKL' A
#
# COMPACT_ATOMS: atom_id res chain seq x y z
N MET A 1 7.56 -8.15 20.70
CA MET A 1 8.26 -7.08 19.95
C MET A 1 9.05 -6.28 20.96
N SER A 2 10.37 -6.21 20.82
CA SER A 2 11.33 -5.74 21.82
C SER A 2 11.06 -4.30 22.26
N GLY A 3 10.70 -4.14 23.54
CA GLY A 3 10.40 -2.88 24.19
C GLY A 3 11.66 -2.13 24.62
N GLY A 4 12.38 -1.55 23.65
CA GLY A 4 13.15 -0.35 23.97
C GLY A 4 12.15 0.69 24.46
N GLY A 5 12.32 1.14 25.71
CA GLY A 5 11.36 2.01 26.39
C GLY A 5 11.05 3.29 25.61
N GLU A 6 9.90 3.89 25.91
CA GLU A 6 9.53 5.18 25.35
C GLU A 6 10.40 6.27 25.98
N TYR A 7 11.02 7.10 25.15
CA TYR A 7 11.79 8.26 25.58
C TYR A 7 10.92 9.53 25.50
N PRO A 8 11.28 10.63 26.20
CA PRO A 8 10.54 11.88 26.08
C PRO A 8 10.48 12.37 24.64
N TYR A 9 9.31 12.85 24.22
CA TYR A 9 9.05 13.32 22.87
C TYR A 9 8.09 14.51 22.81
N PRO A 10 8.13 15.32 21.75
CA PRO A 10 7.17 16.41 21.57
C PRO A 10 5.78 15.84 21.28
N LYS A 11 4.84 16.07 22.20
CA LYS A 11 3.48 15.49 22.16
C LYS A 11 2.57 16.11 21.09
N TYR A 12 2.86 17.34 20.67
CA TYR A 12 2.00 18.13 19.78
C TYR A 12 2.51 18.22 18.34
N THR A 13 3.53 17.42 17.99
CA THR A 13 4.02 17.37 16.62
C THR A 13 3.08 16.54 15.76
N TRP A 14 2.59 17.13 14.68
CA TRP A 14 1.81 16.43 13.67
C TRP A 14 2.71 15.98 12.51
N SER A 15 2.48 14.76 12.03
CA SER A 15 3.12 14.22 10.82
C SER A 15 2.12 13.28 10.12
N PRO A 16 2.07 13.30 8.78
CA PRO A 16 1.17 12.43 8.02
C PRO A 16 1.51 10.94 8.19
N ALA A 17 2.76 10.60 8.48
CA ALA A 17 3.20 9.22 8.71
C ALA A 17 2.98 8.74 10.16
N GLY A 18 2.56 9.63 11.06
CA GLY A 18 2.48 9.38 12.51
C GLY A 18 3.63 10.00 13.30
N GLY A 19 3.58 9.85 14.62
CA GLY A 19 4.57 10.38 15.57
C GLY A 19 5.35 9.28 16.29
N TRP A 20 6.02 9.64 17.38
CA TRP A 20 6.85 8.70 18.14
C TRP A 20 5.99 7.66 18.88
N TRP A 21 6.41 6.40 18.75
CA TRP A 21 5.75 5.21 19.30
C TRP A 21 4.23 5.22 19.10
N ALA A 22 3.77 5.48 17.87
CA ALA A 22 2.36 5.64 17.55
C ALA A 22 1.52 4.40 17.94
N LYS A 23 0.85 4.47 19.10
CA LYS A 23 -0.12 3.45 19.55
C LYS A 23 -1.49 3.78 18.99
N THR A 24 -1.82 3.20 17.84
CA THR A 24 -3.15 3.40 17.25
C THR A 24 -4.15 2.39 17.82
N LYS A 25 -5.22 2.87 18.47
CA LYS A 25 -6.25 2.03 19.13
C LYS A 25 -6.94 1.03 18.18
N HIS A 26 -6.99 1.33 16.88
CA HIS A 26 -7.70 0.54 15.87
C HIS A 26 -6.83 0.31 14.62
N TRP A 27 -5.58 -0.10 14.79
CA TRP A 27 -4.62 -0.28 13.69
C TRP A 27 -5.16 -1.22 12.60
N GLN A 28 -5.77 -2.35 12.99
CA GLN A 28 -6.29 -3.38 12.06
C GLN A 28 -7.35 -2.82 11.14
N ARG A 29 -8.33 -2.08 11.69
CA ARG A 29 -9.40 -1.47 10.89
C ARG A 29 -8.85 -0.45 9.91
N LYS A 30 -7.89 0.38 10.34
CA LYS A 30 -7.27 1.40 9.47
C LYS A 30 -6.48 0.75 8.33
N THR A 31 -5.70 -0.29 8.63
CA THR A 31 -4.98 -1.07 7.60
C THR A 31 -5.95 -1.77 6.65
N GLY A 32 -7.04 -2.35 7.18
CA GLY A 32 -8.07 -2.99 6.36
C GLY A 32 -8.72 -2.02 5.35
N VAL A 33 -9.06 -0.80 5.80
CA VAL A 33 -9.58 0.23 4.89
C VAL A 33 -8.55 0.61 3.82
N GLY A 34 -7.28 0.81 4.20
CA GLY A 34 -6.21 1.11 3.24
C GLY A 34 -6.04 0.02 2.18
N LEU A 35 -6.12 -1.26 2.60
CA LEU A 35 -6.04 -2.40 1.70
C LEU A 35 -7.23 -2.44 0.73
N VAL A 36 -8.45 -2.21 1.23
CA VAL A 36 -9.66 -2.14 0.39
C VAL A 36 -9.53 -1.06 -0.68
N VAL A 37 -9.04 0.13 -0.32
CA VAL A 37 -8.82 1.22 -1.29
C VAL A 37 -7.81 0.82 -2.36
N LEU A 38 -6.67 0.22 -1.97
CA LEU A 38 -5.65 -0.24 -2.91
C LEU A 38 -6.20 -1.30 -3.88
N VAL A 39 -6.94 -2.29 -3.38
CA VAL A 39 -7.54 -3.34 -4.22
C VAL A 39 -8.59 -2.75 -5.16
N THR A 40 -9.44 -1.86 -4.65
CA THR A 40 -10.48 -1.19 -5.45
C THR A 40 -9.88 -0.37 -6.58
N ALA A 41 -8.71 0.24 -6.37
CA ALA A 41 -7.99 0.97 -7.42
C ALA A 41 -7.26 0.02 -8.39
N ALA A 42 -6.55 -0.98 -7.87
CA ALA A 42 -5.67 -1.83 -8.67
C ALA A 42 -6.42 -2.82 -9.57
N VAL A 43 -7.51 -3.43 -9.08
CA VAL A 43 -8.28 -4.44 -9.83
C VAL A 43 -8.85 -3.90 -11.14
N PRO A 44 -9.59 -2.78 -11.20
CA PRO A 44 -10.13 -2.28 -12.46
C PRO A 44 -9.01 -1.89 -13.44
N ILE A 45 -7.90 -1.33 -12.94
CA ILE A 45 -6.73 -1.02 -13.77
C ILE A 45 -6.15 -2.28 -14.39
N ALA A 46 -5.99 -3.34 -13.59
CA ALA A 46 -5.47 -4.63 -14.06
C ALA A 46 -6.41 -5.29 -15.08
N LEU A 47 -7.72 -5.26 -14.84
CA LEU A 47 -8.72 -5.79 -15.77
C LEU A 47 -8.74 -5.00 -17.08
N PHE A 48 -8.70 -3.67 -17.00
CA PHE A 48 -8.59 -2.81 -18.18
C PHE A 48 -7.31 -3.09 -18.96
N SER A 49 -6.17 -3.19 -18.27
CA SER A 49 -4.89 -3.55 -18.89
C SER A 49 -4.95 -4.91 -19.57
N SER A 50 -5.52 -5.92 -18.90
CA SER A 50 -5.68 -7.27 -19.45
C SER A 50 -6.55 -7.28 -20.70
N SER A 51 -7.62 -6.48 -20.76
CA SER A 51 -8.52 -6.41 -21.91
C SER A 51 -7.93 -5.62 -23.09
N ASN A 52 -7.03 -4.68 -22.83
CA ASN A 52 -6.50 -3.76 -23.86
C ASN A 52 -5.05 -4.05 -24.27
N HIS A 53 -4.37 -5.05 -23.70
CA HIS A 53 -3.01 -5.37 -24.13
C HIS A 53 -2.99 -5.97 -25.55
N ILE A 54 -2.15 -5.43 -26.43
CA ILE A 54 -1.87 -6.03 -27.74
C ILE A 54 -1.11 -7.33 -27.50
N LYS A 55 -1.67 -8.46 -27.96
CA LYS A 55 -1.00 -9.76 -27.93
C LYS A 55 -0.08 -9.85 -29.14
N PHE A 56 1.22 -9.63 -28.95
CA PHE A 56 2.19 -9.99 -29.98
C PHE A 56 2.20 -11.52 -30.14
N PRO A 57 2.09 -12.05 -31.38
CA PRO A 57 2.26 -13.47 -31.61
C PRO A 57 3.66 -13.89 -31.16
N ALA A 58 3.77 -15.04 -30.48
CA ALA A 58 5.02 -15.52 -29.90
C ALA A 58 6.19 -15.61 -30.91
N GLU A 59 5.87 -15.80 -32.19
CA GLU A 59 6.81 -15.84 -33.32
C GLU A 59 7.52 -14.50 -33.58
N GLU A 60 6.87 -13.35 -33.37
CA GLU A 60 7.49 -12.03 -33.55
C GLU A 60 8.43 -11.67 -32.39
N ARG A 61 8.14 -12.15 -31.18
CA ARG A 61 8.97 -11.92 -29.99
C ARG A 61 10.34 -12.60 -30.08
N ARG A 62 10.47 -13.67 -30.89
CA ARG A 62 11.72 -14.44 -31.09
C ARG A 62 12.68 -13.78 -32.10
N LYS A 63 12.21 -12.77 -32.83
CA LYS A 63 12.98 -12.07 -33.88
C LYS A 63 13.58 -10.73 -33.43
N LEU A 64 13.39 -10.36 -32.16
CA LEU A 64 14.05 -9.25 -31.47
C LEU A 64 15.20 -9.79 -30.62
#